data_AF-A0A4Y2R867-F1
#
_entry.id   AF-A0A4Y2R867-F1
#
_cell.length_a   1.000
_cell.length_b   1.000
_cell.length_c   1.000
_cell.angle_alpha   90.00
_cell.angle_beta   90.00
_cell.angle_gamma   90.00
#
_symmetry.space_group_name_H-M   'P 1'
#
loop_
_entity.id
_entity.type
_entity.pdbx_description
1 polymer ?
#
loop_
_entity_poly.entity_id
_entity_poly.type
_entity_poly.pdbx_seq_one_letter_code
_entity_poly.pdbx_strand_id
1 'polypeptide(L)'
;MATEQEKAMCVLWFFETKSVITTQRRFRTTYKKDPPSDNSIRRWLTQFQETGSVLHRKGAGRPSTSQENVDRIQETFTRSPRKSTRQAAVQLHMPHTTIWNVLHNRLQNCYCDPKCYPTNTGEHLEGNRISSRCVTSHEGQPCANSLIFLLSLIKFFEL
;
A
#
# COMPACT_ATOMS: atom_id res chain seq x y z
N MET A 1 -9.06 12.19 -13.14
CA MET A 1 -7.74 11.53 -13.21
C MET A 1 -7.81 10.45 -14.28
N ALA A 2 -6.83 10.35 -15.18
CA ALA A 2 -6.87 9.36 -16.26
C ALA A 2 -6.76 7.92 -15.71
N THR A 3 -7.54 7.00 -16.27
CA THR A 3 -7.49 5.57 -15.93
C THR A 3 -6.21 4.91 -16.43
N GLU A 4 -5.89 3.71 -15.98
CA GLU A 4 -4.68 2.98 -16.39
C GLU A 4 -4.71 2.64 -17.88
N GLN A 5 -5.88 2.29 -18.41
CA GLN A 5 -6.13 2.04 -19.82
C GLN A 5 -5.96 3.33 -20.63
N GLU A 6 -6.53 4.45 -20.16
CA GLU A 6 -6.38 5.76 -20.78
C GLU A 6 -4.91 6.19 -20.87
N LYS A 7 -4.11 5.90 -19.84
CA LYS A 7 -2.66 6.16 -19.83
C LYS A 7 -1.92 5.31 -20.87
N ALA A 8 -2.22 4.02 -20.93
CA ALA A 8 -1.61 3.11 -21.88
C ALA A 8 -1.89 3.53 -23.33
N MET A 9 -3.14 3.92 -23.63
CA MET A 9 -3.51 4.43 -24.95
C MET A 9 -2.79 5.74 -25.29
N CYS A 10 -2.60 6.64 -24.33
CA CYS A 10 -1.80 7.85 -24.56
C CYS A 10 -0.34 7.51 -24.94
N VAL A 11 0.28 6.54 -24.26
CA VAL A 11 1.64 6.10 -24.59
C VAL A 11 1.69 5.49 -25.99
N LEU A 12 0.72 4.64 -26.35
CA LEU A 12 0.62 4.02 -27.66
C LEU A 12 0.50 5.06 -28.79
N TRP A 13 -0.47 5.97 -28.70
CA TRP A 13 -0.66 7.03 -29.70
C TRP A 13 0.54 7.98 -29.78
N PHE A 14 1.22 8.20 -28.65
CA PHE A 14 2.44 9.00 -28.66
C PHE A 14 3.58 8.30 -29.41
N PHE A 15 3.74 6.98 -29.26
CA PHE A 15 4.73 6.22 -30.04
C PHE A 15 4.45 6.27 -31.54
N GLU A 16 3.17 6.16 -31.93
CA GLU A 16 2.75 6.20 -33.33
C GLU A 16 2.93 7.60 -33.95
N THR A 17 2.49 8.65 -33.25
CA THR A 17 2.39 10.00 -33.82
C THR A 17 3.58 10.89 -33.50
N LYS A 18 4.38 10.54 -32.49
CA LYS A 18 5.44 11.36 -31.88
C LYS A 18 5.02 12.79 -31.55
N SER A 19 3.71 13.03 -31.37
CA SER A 19 3.13 14.34 -31.14
C SER A 19 2.14 14.29 -29.98
N VAL A 20 2.43 15.12 -28.98
CA VAL A 20 1.55 15.32 -27.81
C VAL A 20 0.22 15.88 -28.24
N ILE A 21 0.21 16.88 -29.14
CA ILE A 21 -1.01 17.54 -29.60
C ILE A 21 -1.92 16.55 -30.32
N THR A 22 -1.36 15.70 -31.18
CA THR A 22 -2.11 14.66 -31.87
C THR A 22 -2.65 13.61 -30.90
N THR A 23 -1.84 13.19 -29.93
CA THR A 23 -2.26 12.28 -28.85
C THR A 23 -3.42 12.85 -28.04
N GLN A 24 -3.34 14.13 -27.64
CA GLN A 24 -4.40 14.82 -26.89
C GLN A 24 -5.68 15.00 -27.73
N ARG A 25 -5.56 15.26 -29.04
CA ARG A 25 -6.71 15.33 -29.95
C ARG A 25 -7.41 13.98 -30.03
N ARG A 26 -6.66 12.89 -30.25
CA ARG A 26 -7.20 11.52 -30.25
C ARG A 26 -7.87 11.18 -28.92
N PHE A 27 -7.25 11.55 -27.81
CA PHE A 27 -7.84 11.36 -26.48
C PHE A 27 -9.21 12.04 -26.33
N ARG A 28 -9.31 13.31 -26.74
CA ARG A 28 -10.58 14.05 -26.73
C ARG A 28 -11.63 13.37 -27.60
N THR A 29 -11.26 12.90 -28.80
CA THR A 29 -12.22 12.27 -29.72
C THR A 29 -12.70 10.92 -29.23
N THR A 30 -11.82 10.12 -28.62
CA THR A 30 -12.12 8.76 -28.16
C THR A 30 -12.84 8.74 -26.82
N TYR A 31 -12.34 9.48 -25.83
CA TYR A 31 -12.86 9.43 -24.46
C TYR A 31 -13.82 10.56 -24.11
N LYS A 32 -13.96 11.59 -24.97
CA LYS A 32 -14.81 12.78 -24.75
C LYS A 32 -14.53 13.47 -23.41
N LYS A 33 -13.26 13.47 -22.98
CA LYS A 33 -12.76 14.07 -21.73
C LYS A 33 -11.62 15.04 -22.03
N ASP A 34 -11.33 15.91 -21.07
CA ASP A 34 -10.13 16.72 -21.10
C ASP A 34 -8.89 15.83 -21.12
N PRO A 35 -7.95 16.07 -22.06
CA PRO A 35 -6.82 15.21 -22.21
C PRO A 35 -5.77 15.48 -21.12
N PRO A 36 -4.92 14.48 -20.86
CA PRO A 36 -3.82 14.67 -19.93
C PRO A 36 -2.82 15.72 -20.43
N SER A 37 -2.16 16.39 -19.48
CA SER A 37 -1.13 17.39 -19.78
C SER A 37 0.08 16.77 -20.48
N ASP A 38 0.85 17.58 -21.21
CA ASP A 38 2.09 17.15 -21.86
C ASP A 38 3.03 16.44 -20.88
N ASN A 39 3.29 17.08 -19.73
CA ASN A 39 4.12 16.51 -18.66
C ASN A 39 3.64 15.13 -18.19
N SER A 40 2.32 14.90 -18.13
CA SER A 40 1.77 13.60 -17.74
C SER A 40 2.05 12.53 -18.80
N ILE A 41 1.83 12.88 -20.08
CA ILE A 41 2.05 11.97 -21.22
C ILE A 41 3.54 11.57 -21.29
N ARG A 42 4.45 12.54 -21.21
CA ARG A 42 5.90 12.28 -21.21
C ARG A 42 6.34 11.46 -20.02
N ARG A 43 5.81 11.75 -18.82
CA ARG A 43 6.10 10.97 -17.61
C ARG A 43 5.69 9.51 -17.77
N TRP A 44 4.50 9.23 -18.31
CA TRP A 44 4.06 7.85 -18.55
C TRP A 44 4.90 7.13 -19.59
N LEU A 45 5.36 7.84 -20.63
CA LEU A 45 6.29 7.29 -21.61
C LEU A 45 7.62 6.89 -20.95
N THR A 46 8.25 7.78 -20.20
CA THR A 46 9.51 7.47 -19.49
C THR A 46 9.31 6.31 -18.53
N GLN A 47 8.23 6.32 -17.76
CA GLN A 47 7.93 5.24 -16.82
C GLN A 47 7.74 3.90 -17.54
N PHE A 48 7.06 3.90 -18.68
CA PHE A 48 6.89 2.71 -19.50
C PHE A 48 8.21 2.22 -20.10
N GLN A 49 9.09 3.11 -20.55
CA GLN A 49 10.42 2.76 -21.05
C GLN A 49 11.32 2.17 -19.96
N GLU A 50 11.25 2.69 -18.74
CA GLU A 50 12.07 2.21 -17.61
C GLU A 50 11.57 0.91 -16.99
N THR A 51 10.25 0.69 -16.96
CA THR A 51 9.64 -0.41 -16.18
C THR A 51 8.75 -1.35 -16.96
N GLY A 52 8.40 -1.02 -18.20
CA GLY A 52 7.36 -1.70 -18.96
C GLY A 52 5.94 -1.43 -18.44
N SER A 53 5.74 -0.50 -17.50
CA SER A 53 4.43 -0.26 -16.87
C SER A 53 4.10 1.23 -16.72
N VAL A 54 2.83 1.56 -16.98
CA VAL A 54 2.23 2.89 -16.70
C VAL A 54 1.52 2.95 -15.34
N LEU A 55 1.58 1.87 -14.55
CA LEU A 55 0.92 1.75 -13.26
C LEU A 55 1.60 2.63 -12.21
N HIS A 56 0.82 3.14 -11.26
CA HIS A 56 1.40 3.86 -10.14
C HIS A 56 2.26 2.89 -9.31
N ARG A 57 3.56 3.18 -9.16
CA ARG A 57 4.39 2.44 -8.22
C ARG A 57 3.89 2.73 -6.80
N LYS A 58 3.55 1.69 -6.05
CA LYS A 58 3.31 1.83 -4.61
C LYS A 58 4.58 2.44 -4.00
N GLY A 59 4.45 3.60 -3.37
CA GLY A 59 5.54 4.17 -2.59
C GLY A 59 5.96 3.18 -1.50
N ALA A 60 7.20 3.28 -1.02
CA ALA A 60 7.77 2.39 0.00
C ALA A 60 7.07 2.45 1.38
N GLY A 61 5.90 3.10 1.46
CA GLY A 61 5.14 3.28 2.69
C GLY A 61 5.90 4.11 3.73
N ARG A 62 5.33 4.18 4.93
CA ARG A 62 6.03 4.71 6.10
C ARG A 62 7.18 3.76 6.45
N PRO A 63 8.39 4.26 6.77
CA PRO A 63 9.48 3.40 7.23
C PRO A 63 9.02 2.49 8.37
N SER A 64 9.26 1.20 8.17
CA SER A 64 9.02 0.17 9.17
C SER A 64 10.00 0.33 10.33
N THR A 65 9.57 0.01 11.56
CA THR A 65 10.49 -0.25 12.68
C THR A 65 11.54 -1.30 12.25
N SER A 66 12.81 -1.09 12.60
CA SER A 66 13.89 -2.03 12.30
C SER A 66 13.65 -3.39 12.96
N GLN A 67 14.13 -4.46 12.32
CA GLN A 67 13.95 -5.82 12.84
C GLN A 67 14.58 -5.98 14.24
N GLU A 68 15.77 -5.41 14.45
CA GLU A 68 16.43 -5.39 15.76
C GLU A 68 15.53 -4.83 16.87
N ASN A 69 14.81 -3.74 16.61
CA ASN A 69 13.91 -3.15 17.60
C ASN A 69 12.68 -4.02 17.83
N VAL A 70 12.20 -4.73 16.81
CA VAL A 70 11.12 -5.72 16.95
C VAL A 70 11.57 -6.87 17.84
N ASP A 71 12.76 -7.38 17.63
CA ASP A 71 13.32 -8.51 18.38
C ASP A 71 13.53 -8.12 19.85
N ARG A 72 14.06 -6.91 20.12
CA ARG A 72 14.22 -6.38 21.48
C ARG A 72 12.88 -6.22 22.21
N ILE A 73 11.84 -5.77 21.51
CA ILE A 73 10.48 -5.70 22.07
C ILE A 73 9.99 -7.11 22.37
N GLN A 74 10.09 -8.03 21.42
CA GLN A 74 9.65 -9.40 21.57
C GLN A 74 10.33 -10.07 22.77
N GLU A 75 11.65 -10.00 22.87
CA GLU A 75 12.42 -10.56 23.99
C GLU A 75 11.97 -10.00 25.35
N THR A 76 11.73 -8.68 25.42
CA THR A 76 11.29 -8.03 26.66
C THR A 76 9.95 -8.59 27.15
N PHE A 77 8.99 -8.80 26.23
CA PHE A 77 7.67 -9.33 26.56
C PHE A 77 7.64 -10.86 26.67
N THR A 78 8.53 -11.59 26.00
CA THR A 78 8.75 -13.02 26.22
C THR A 78 9.30 -13.26 27.63
N ARG A 79 10.26 -12.45 28.08
CA ARG A 79 10.83 -12.53 29.43
C ARG A 79 9.84 -12.13 30.52
N SER A 80 8.99 -11.15 30.26
CA SER A 80 7.96 -10.70 31.22
C SER A 80 6.66 -10.31 30.51
N PRO A 81 5.72 -11.25 30.35
CA PRO A 81 4.48 -11.01 29.60
C PRO A 81 3.57 -9.94 30.21
N ARG A 82 3.68 -9.68 31.52
CA ARG A 82 2.84 -8.71 32.26
C ARG A 82 3.43 -7.29 32.28
N LYS A 83 4.58 -7.07 31.65
CA LYS A 83 5.31 -5.79 31.72
C LYS A 83 4.58 -4.71 30.93
N SER A 84 4.27 -3.57 31.55
CA SER A 84 3.55 -2.51 30.84
C SER A 84 4.38 -1.92 29.69
N THR A 85 3.69 -1.53 28.61
CA THR A 85 4.29 -0.83 27.45
C THR A 85 5.03 0.43 27.86
N ARG A 86 4.56 1.14 28.89
CA ARG A 86 5.22 2.34 29.43
C ARG A 86 6.57 2.01 30.09
N GLN A 87 6.66 0.92 30.85
CA GLN A 87 7.91 0.46 31.43
C GLN A 87 8.88 -0.06 30.36
N ALA A 88 8.38 -0.78 29.36
CA ALA A 88 9.18 -1.24 28.22
C ALA A 88 9.73 -0.05 27.40
N ALA A 89 8.95 1.03 27.24
CA ALA A 89 9.39 2.25 26.56
C ALA A 89 10.59 2.90 27.26
N VAL A 90 10.53 3.02 28.58
CA VAL A 90 11.65 3.54 29.39
C VAL A 90 12.87 2.62 29.28
N GLN A 91 12.69 1.30 29.41
CA GLN A 91 13.80 0.35 29.39
C GLN A 91 14.49 0.26 28.01
N LEU A 92 13.72 0.30 26.93
CA LEU A 92 14.24 0.12 25.58
C LEU A 92 14.68 1.44 24.93
N HIS A 93 14.46 2.57 25.60
CA HIS A 93 14.63 3.92 25.06
C HIS A 93 13.89 4.11 23.73
N MET A 94 12.66 3.58 23.66
CA MET A 94 11.80 3.66 22.48
C MET A 94 10.49 4.37 22.80
N PRO A 95 9.92 5.12 21.85
CA PRO A 95 8.62 5.75 22.08
C PRO A 95 7.54 4.69 22.26
N HIS A 96 6.67 4.90 23.26
CA HIS A 96 5.55 4.01 23.60
C HIS A 96 4.72 3.58 22.38
N THR A 97 4.49 4.51 21.44
CA THR A 97 3.73 4.26 20.20
C THR A 97 4.37 3.22 19.29
N THR A 98 5.70 3.14 19.23
CA THR A 98 6.40 2.12 18.44
C THR A 98 6.21 0.74 19.04
N ILE A 99 6.35 0.63 20.37
CA ILE A 99 6.15 -0.63 21.08
C ILE A 99 4.70 -1.10 20.93
N TRP A 100 3.73 -0.20 21.11
CA TRP A 100 2.31 -0.48 20.90
C TRP A 100 2.02 -0.96 19.47
N ASN A 101 2.58 -0.29 18.46
CA ASN A 101 2.42 -0.70 17.06
C ASN A 101 3.02 -2.09 16.77
N VAL A 102 4.18 -2.41 17.35
CA VAL A 102 4.81 -3.73 17.16
C VAL A 102 3.97 -4.83 17.83
N LEU A 103 3.51 -4.60 19.06
CA LEU A 103 2.68 -5.56 19.79
C LEU A 103 1.36 -5.85 19.06
N HIS A 104 0.63 -4.80 18.66
CA HIS A 104 -0.71 -4.95 18.08
C HIS A 104 -0.72 -5.30 16.59
N ASN A 105 0.25 -4.81 15.79
CA ASN A 105 0.24 -5.05 14.34
C ASN A 105 1.11 -6.22 13.89
N ARG A 106 2.12 -6.64 14.68
CA ARG A 106 3.08 -7.68 14.26
C ARG A 106 3.01 -8.93 15.11
N LEU A 107 2.92 -8.77 16.42
CA LEU A 107 2.94 -9.91 17.34
C LEU A 107 1.54 -10.48 17.60
N GLN A 108 0.46 -9.82 17.15
CA GLN A 108 -0.95 -10.23 17.32
C GLN A 108 -1.27 -10.72 18.74
N ASN A 109 -0.54 -10.21 19.73
CA ASN A 109 -0.79 -10.55 21.11
C ASN A 109 -2.01 -9.75 21.53
N CYS A 110 -3.08 -10.43 21.94
CA CYS A 110 -4.16 -9.84 22.70
C CYS A 110 -3.56 -9.31 24.01
N TYR A 111 -2.97 -8.11 23.95
CA TYR A 111 -2.50 -7.41 25.12
C TYR A 111 -3.75 -6.85 25.78
N CYS A 112 -4.28 -7.59 26.75
CA CYS A 112 -5.27 -7.07 27.66
C CYS A 112 -4.61 -5.88 28.38
N ASP A 113 -5.03 -4.67 28.01
CA ASP A 113 -4.61 -3.45 28.68
C ASP A 113 -4.83 -3.64 30.20
N PRO A 114 -3.83 -3.40 31.07
CA PRO A 114 -3.96 -3.64 32.52
C PRO A 114 -5.07 -2.82 33.20
N LYS A 115 -5.74 -1.91 32.48
CA LYS A 115 -6.93 -1.18 32.92
C LYS A 115 -8.19 -2.04 32.97
N CYS A 116 -8.19 -3.26 32.42
CA CYS A 116 -9.29 -4.20 32.55
C CYS A 116 -9.10 -5.10 33.79
N TYR A 117 -9.22 -4.52 34.98
CA TYR A 117 -9.57 -5.28 36.19
C TYR A 117 -10.98 -4.88 36.58
N PRO A 118 -11.87 -5.81 36.97
CA PRO A 118 -13.16 -5.43 37.50
C PRO A 118 -12.94 -4.83 38.90
N THR A 119 -12.89 -3.50 38.99
CA THR A 119 -13.21 -2.84 40.26
C THR A 119 -14.70 -2.97 40.46
N ASN A 120 -15.08 -3.79 41.44
CA ASN A 120 -16.43 -3.82 41.99
C ASN A 120 -16.75 -2.46 42.60
N THR A 121 -17.18 -1.50 41.79
CA THR A 121 -17.86 -0.25 42.19
C THR A 121 -18.58 0.28 40.97
N GLY A 122 -19.87 0.61 41.14
CA GLY A 122 -20.86 0.71 40.08
C GLY A 122 -20.78 1.91 39.13
N GLU A 123 -21.69 1.84 38.14
CA GLU A 123 -22.23 2.92 37.30
C GLU A 123 -21.32 3.51 36.20
N HIS A 124 -21.61 3.19 34.93
CA HIS A 124 -22.28 4.04 33.93
C HIS A 124 -22.06 3.51 32.50
N LEU A 125 -23.08 3.66 31.65
CA LEU A 125 -23.14 3.22 30.25
C LEU A 125 -22.27 4.09 29.32
N GLU A 126 -21.67 3.48 28.29
CA GLU A 126 -21.85 3.83 26.86
C GLU A 126 -20.68 3.35 25.98
N GLY A 127 -21.00 2.86 24.77
CA GLY A 127 -20.18 3.19 23.60
C GLY A 127 -19.45 2.06 22.86
N ASN A 128 -20.20 1.30 22.07
CA ASN A 128 -19.86 0.87 20.70
C ASN A 128 -18.63 -0.04 20.45
N ARG A 129 -18.95 -1.33 20.47
CA ARG A 129 -18.29 -2.42 19.75
C ARG A 129 -18.55 -2.29 18.23
N ILE A 130 -17.56 -1.94 17.41
CA ILE A 130 -17.27 -2.59 16.11
C ILE A 130 -15.80 -2.32 15.74
N SER A 131 -14.93 -3.34 15.75
CA SER A 131 -13.70 -3.32 14.94
C SER A 131 -13.76 -4.49 13.96
N SER A 132 -14.32 -4.16 12.81
CA SER A 132 -14.44 -5.00 11.64
C SER A 132 -13.10 -5.01 10.90
N ARG A 133 -12.32 -6.09 11.00
CA ARG A 133 -11.68 -6.70 9.83
C ARG A 133 -11.07 -8.06 10.11
N CYS A 134 -11.79 -9.09 9.67
CA CYS A 134 -11.22 -10.37 9.26
C CYS A 134 -11.59 -10.53 7.79
N VAL A 135 -10.61 -10.53 6.87
CA VAL A 135 -10.67 -11.22 5.57
C VAL A 135 -9.23 -11.53 5.12
N THR A 136 -8.84 -12.79 5.33
CA THR A 136 -8.03 -13.73 4.51
C THR A 136 -6.97 -13.17 3.54
N SER A 137 -5.69 -13.50 3.73
CA SER A 137 -4.96 -14.68 3.19
C SER A 137 -4.68 -14.66 1.68
N HIS A 138 -3.39 -14.47 1.37
CA HIS A 138 -2.54 -15.32 0.52
C HIS A 138 -3.06 -15.77 -0.85
N GLU A 139 -2.44 -15.29 -1.93
CA GLU A 139 -1.92 -16.02 -3.12
C GLU A 139 -0.87 -15.08 -3.76
N GLY A 140 0.40 -15.44 -3.94
CA GLY A 140 0.88 -16.51 -4.81
C GLY A 140 1.58 -15.88 -6.01
N GLN A 141 2.90 -15.64 -5.94
CA GLN A 141 3.74 -15.50 -7.14
C GLN A 141 3.79 -16.86 -7.86
N PRO A 142 3.86 -16.89 -9.21
CA PRO A 142 5.18 -16.99 -9.81
C PRO A 142 5.38 -16.24 -11.13
N CYS A 143 6.67 -16.10 -11.42
CA CYS A 143 7.32 -15.56 -12.59
C CYS A 143 6.98 -16.35 -13.86
N ALA A 144 6.50 -15.68 -14.92
CA ALA A 144 6.78 -16.03 -16.32
C ALA A 144 6.23 -14.95 -17.26
N ASN A 145 7.10 -14.50 -18.18
CA ASN A 145 6.79 -13.97 -19.52
C ASN A 145 6.39 -12.49 -19.68
N SER A 146 7.41 -11.61 -19.73
CA SER A 146 7.30 -10.30 -20.42
C SER A 146 6.87 -10.40 -21.89
N LEU A 147 7.09 -11.55 -22.55
CA LEU A 147 6.66 -11.78 -23.94
C LEU A 147 5.16 -12.09 -24.08
N ILE A 148 4.48 -12.63 -23.05
CA ILE A 148 3.03 -12.87 -23.11
C ILE A 148 2.27 -11.54 -23.05
N PHE A 149 2.75 -10.54 -22.31
CA PHE A 149 2.10 -9.22 -22.25
C PHE A 149 2.20 -8.45 -23.57
N LEU A 150 3.35 -8.52 -24.27
CA LEU A 150 3.49 -7.92 -25.60
C LEU A 150 2.65 -8.65 -26.65
N LEU A 151 2.58 -9.99 -26.60
CA LEU A 151 1.73 -10.77 -27.52
C LEU A 151 0.23 -10.60 -27.21
N SER A 152 -0.17 -10.40 -25.95
CA SER A 152 -1.55 -10.05 -25.59
C SER A 152 -1.93 -8.64 -26.04
N LEU A 153 -1.02 -7.66 -25.95
CA LEU A 153 -1.27 -6.31 -26.47
C LEU A 153 -1.40 -6.29 -28.00
N ILE A 154 -0.66 -7.15 -28.72
CA ILE A 154 -0.78 -7.30 -30.18
C ILE A 154 -2.07 -8.06 -30.54
N LYS A 155 -2.42 -9.16 -29.85
CA LYS A 155 -3.66 -9.92 -30.11
C LYS A 155 -4.94 -9.18 -29.73
N PHE A 156 -4.88 -8.23 -28.79
CA PHE A 156 -6.04 -7.39 -28.42
C PHE A 156 -6.31 -6.27 -29.46
N PHE A 157 -5.43 -6.08 -30.45
CA PHE A 157 -5.51 -4.98 -31.43
C PHE A 157 -5.92 -5.42 -32.86
N GLU A 158 -6.26 -6.71 -33.08
CA GLU A 158 -6.88 -7.22 -34.33
C GLU A 158 -8.37 -7.65 -34.14
N LEU A 159 -9.19 -6.82 -33.49
CA LEU A 159 -10.66 -6.92 -33.54
C LEU A 159 -11.29 -5.53 -33.73
#